data_AF-A0A8H6K7F3-F1
#
_entry.id   AF-A0A8H6K7F3-F1
#
_cell.length_a   1.000
_cell.length_b   1.000
_cell.length_c   1.000
_cell.angle_alpha   90.00
_cell.angle_beta   90.00
_cell.angle_gamma   90.00
#
_symmetry.space_group_name_H-M   'P 1'
#
loop_
_entity.id
_entity.type
_entity.pdbx_description
1 polymer ?
#
loop_
_entity_poly.entity_id
_entity_poly.type
_entity_poly.pdbx_seq_one_letter_code
_entity_poly.pdbx_strand_id
1 'polypeptide(L)'
;MRDPSTYENPDAFDGYRFLRMREKGQEAASQLVTTSINHLGFGHGEHACPGRFFAASEAKIVIVQLLLKYDMRLESDAEPVLLRFGFAEEADPNLKVLVKRREEEIAL
;
A
#
# COMPACT_ATOMS: atom_id res chain seq x y z
N MET A 1 9.89 -7.88 -5.57
CA MET A 1 8.63 -7.69 -4.82
C MET A 1 7.64 -8.85 -4.95
N ARG A 2 7.64 -9.64 -6.03
CA ARG A 2 6.79 -10.85 -6.14
C ARG A 2 7.57 -12.18 -6.14
N ASP A 3 8.78 -12.17 -5.59
CA ASP A 3 9.61 -13.39 -5.54
C ASP A 3 9.15 -14.29 -4.38
N PRO A 4 8.71 -15.53 -4.64
CA PRO A 4 8.24 -16.45 -3.60
C PRO A 4 9.35 -16.91 -2.64
N SER A 5 10.63 -16.81 -3.02
CA SER A 5 11.76 -17.09 -2.10
C SER A 5 11.91 -16.02 -1.03
N THR A 6 11.39 -14.81 -1.27
CA THR A 6 11.43 -13.68 -0.34
C THR A 6 10.11 -13.52 0.41
N TYR A 7 8.99 -13.64 -0.31
CA TYR A 7 7.65 -13.31 0.18
C TYR A 7 6.71 -14.49 0.02
N GLU A 8 6.15 -14.99 1.13
CA GLU A 8 5.15 -16.06 1.12
C GLU A 8 3.86 -15.61 0.40
N ASN A 9 3.33 -16.38 -0.56
CA ASN A 9 2.17 -15.99 -1.37
C ASN A 9 2.31 -14.56 -1.98
N PRO A 10 3.32 -14.32 -2.83
CA PRO A 10 3.70 -12.96 -3.23
C PRO A 10 2.65 -12.23 -4.06
N ASP A 11 1.77 -12.95 -4.74
CA ASP A 11 0.69 -12.38 -5.57
C ASP A 11 -0.57 -12.04 -4.78
N ALA A 12 -0.68 -12.51 -3.52
CA ALA A 12 -1.81 -12.21 -2.65
C ALA A 12 -1.57 -10.95 -1.83
N PHE A 13 -2.60 -10.09 -1.76
CA PHE A 13 -2.61 -8.99 -0.80
C PHE A 13 -2.75 -9.55 0.62
N ASP A 14 -1.76 -9.23 1.46
CA ASP A 14 -1.74 -9.63 2.87
C ASP A 14 -1.30 -8.43 3.72
N GLY A 15 -2.29 -7.79 4.35
CA GLY A 15 -2.07 -6.61 5.19
C GLY A 15 -1.19 -6.86 6.43
N TYR A 16 -0.98 -8.11 6.80
CA TYR A 16 -0.20 -8.50 7.97
C TYR A 16 1.20 -9.03 7.64
N ARG A 17 1.54 -9.19 6.35
CA ARG A 17 2.84 -9.69 5.87
C ARG A 17 4.02 -9.04 6.58
N PHE A 18 4.08 -7.71 6.56
CA PHE A 18 5.20 -6.94 7.12
C PHE A 18 5.14 -6.85 8.66
N LEU A 19 3.96 -7.01 9.26
CA LEU A 19 3.86 -7.17 10.71
C LEU A 19 4.53 -8.48 11.14
N ARG A 20 4.19 -9.59 10.49
CA ARG A 20 4.76 -10.91 10.81
C ARG A 20 6.27 -10.96 10.55
N MET A 21 6.78 -10.26 9.53
CA MET A 21 8.22 -10.11 9.32
C MET A 21 8.90 -9.38 10.49
N ARG A 22 8.29 -8.31 11.01
CA ARG A 22 8.79 -7.59 12.19
C ARG A 22 8.83 -8.49 13.42
N GLU A 23 7.78 -9.25 13.67
CA GLU A 23 7.70 -10.20 14.79
C GLU A 23 8.78 -11.30 14.70
N LYS A 24 9.20 -11.67 13.48
CA LYS A 24 10.31 -12.59 13.23
C LYS A 24 11.70 -11.93 13.29
N GLY A 25 11.80 -10.70 13.80
CA GLY A 25 13.07 -9.97 13.98
C GLY A 25 13.55 -9.19 12.75
N GLN A 26 12.74 -9.07 11.69
CA GLN A 26 13.10 -8.32 10.48
C GLN A 26 12.61 -6.86 10.52
N GLU A 27 12.73 -6.20 11.68
CA GLU A 27 12.14 -4.87 11.92
C GLU A 27 12.62 -3.81 10.92
N ALA A 28 13.92 -3.72 10.68
CA ALA A 28 14.49 -2.74 9.75
C ALA A 28 13.98 -2.95 8.31
N ALA A 29 13.88 -4.20 7.85
CA ALA A 29 13.43 -4.55 6.51
C ALA A 29 11.90 -4.40 6.31
N SER A 30 11.14 -4.25 7.39
CA SER A 30 9.67 -4.25 7.37
C SER A 30 9.06 -2.86 7.51
N GLN A 31 9.87 -1.80 7.51
CA GLN A 31 9.36 -0.43 7.53
C GLN A 31 8.98 0.03 6.12
N LEU A 32 7.87 0.76 6.00
CA LEU A 32 7.38 1.29 4.71
C LEU A 32 8.45 2.08 3.93
N VAL A 33 9.31 2.82 4.64
CA VAL A 33 10.35 3.68 4.04
C VAL A 33 11.69 2.97 3.80
N THR A 34 11.81 1.71 4.21
CA THR A 34 13.04 0.94 4.00
C THR A 34 13.12 0.49 2.55
N THR A 35 14.28 0.71 1.93
CA THR A 35 14.58 0.20 0.59
C THR A 35 15.44 -1.05 0.67
N SER A 36 15.27 -1.96 -0.27
CA SER A 36 16.14 -3.13 -0.41
C SER A 36 16.11 -3.66 -1.84
N ILE A 37 17.07 -4.51 -2.20
CA ILE A 37 17.04 -5.23 -3.50
C ILE A 37 15.76 -6.08 -3.68
N ASN A 38 15.14 -6.48 -2.57
CA ASN A 38 13.92 -7.29 -2.57
C ASN A 38 12.64 -6.42 -2.70
N HIS A 39 12.73 -5.15 -2.28
CA HIS A 39 11.63 -4.19 -2.26
C HIS A 39 12.03 -2.82 -2.84
N LEU A 40 11.70 -2.62 -4.12
CA LEU A 40 12.13 -1.47 -4.93
C LEU A 40 11.05 -0.39 -5.10
N GLY A 41 9.99 -0.37 -4.27
CA GLY A 41 8.91 0.62 -4.40
C GLY A 41 9.37 2.08 -4.33
N PHE A 42 10.50 2.35 -3.67
CA PHE A 42 11.16 3.66 -3.63
C PHE A 42 12.55 3.64 -4.29
N GLY A 43 12.85 2.67 -5.16
CA GLY A 43 14.22 2.40 -5.62
C GLY A 43 15.13 1.89 -4.49
N HIS A 44 16.44 1.86 -4.72
CA HIS A 44 17.44 1.45 -3.73
C HIS A 44 18.83 2.06 -4.02
N GLY A 45 19.71 2.08 -3.01
CA GLY A 45 21.06 2.63 -3.12
C GLY A 45 21.09 4.15 -3.27
N GLU A 46 22.06 4.66 -4.03
CA GLU A 46 22.27 6.09 -4.27
C GLU A 46 21.07 6.79 -4.95
N HIS A 47 20.29 6.03 -5.71
CA HIS A 47 19.10 6.52 -6.42
C HIS A 47 17.79 6.20 -5.69
N ALA A 48 17.85 5.82 -4.41
CA ALA A 48 16.63 5.68 -3.61
C ALA A 48 15.88 7.01 -3.54
N CYS A 49 14.55 6.95 -3.66
CA CYS A 49 13.69 8.12 -3.65
C CYS A 49 13.89 8.92 -2.34
N PRO A 50 14.29 10.20 -2.44
CA PRO A 50 14.47 11.05 -1.27
C PRO A 50 13.13 11.40 -0.61
N GLY A 51 12.02 11.40 -1.37
CA GLY A 51 10.68 11.73 -0.90
C GLY A 51 9.95 10.63 -0.11
N ARG A 52 10.55 9.44 0.06
CA ARG A 52 9.86 8.27 0.65
C ARG A 52 9.28 8.50 2.04
N PHE A 53 9.93 9.31 2.88
CA PHE A 53 9.44 9.62 4.23
C PHE A 53 8.22 10.53 4.20
N PHE A 54 8.24 11.52 3.30
CA PHE A 54 7.12 12.41 3.07
C PHE A 54 5.92 11.63 2.54
N ALA A 55 6.12 10.87 1.45
CA ALA A 55 5.07 10.04 0.84
C ALA A 55 4.48 9.03 1.84
N ALA A 56 5.31 8.40 2.68
CA ALA A 56 4.84 7.49 3.72
C ALA A 56 3.95 8.17 4.77
N SER A 57 4.26 9.42 5.12
CA SER A 57 3.49 10.20 6.09
C SER A 57 2.17 10.68 5.48
N GLU A 58 2.22 11.20 4.25
CA GLU A 58 1.05 11.62 3.48
C GLU A 58 0.08 10.46 3.25
N ALA A 59 0.58 9.29 2.80
CA ALA A 59 -0.24 8.11 2.57
C ALA A 59 -0.97 7.66 3.85
N LYS A 60 -0.30 7.69 5.01
CA LYS A 60 -0.93 7.38 6.30
C LYS A 60 -2.03 8.39 6.64
N ILE A 61 -1.81 9.68 6.43
CA ILE A 61 -2.81 10.72 6.67
C ILE A 61 -4.03 10.47 5.77
N VAL A 62 -3.83 10.25 4.47
CA VAL A 62 -4.91 9.94 3.53
C VAL A 62 -5.70 8.71 3.97
N ILE A 63 -5.03 7.61 4.31
CA ILE A 63 -5.70 6.37 4.78
C ILE A 63 -6.50 6.65 6.06
N VAL A 64 -5.94 7.37 7.03
CA VAL A 64 -6.65 7.73 8.27
C VAL A 64 -7.89 8.57 7.97
N GLN A 65 -7.80 9.57 7.07
CA GLN A 65 -8.96 10.37 6.66
C GLN A 65 -10.02 9.50 5.99
N LEU A 66 -9.63 8.59 5.11
CA LEU A 66 -10.56 7.67 4.43
C LEU A 66 -11.27 6.76 5.44
N LEU A 67 -10.53 6.13 6.35
CA LEU A 67 -11.08 5.21 7.35
C LEU A 67 -12.00 5.89 8.37
N LEU A 68 -11.65 7.10 8.83
CA LEU A 68 -12.43 7.79 9.86
C LEU A 68 -13.69 8.46 9.29
N LYS A 69 -13.64 8.93 8.04
CA LYS A 69 -14.70 9.80 7.50
C LYS A 69 -15.58 9.15 6.46
N TYR A 70 -15.23 7.97 5.93
CA TYR A 70 -15.96 7.40 4.79
C TYR A 70 -16.19 5.89 4.92
N ASP A 71 -17.38 5.47 4.49
CA ASP A 71 -17.66 4.10 4.07
C ASP A 71 -17.39 3.99 2.58
N MET A 72 -16.64 2.96 2.19
CA MET A 72 -16.28 2.71 0.80
C MET A 72 -16.57 1.27 0.42
N ARG A 73 -17.10 1.06 -0.78
CA ARG A 73 -17.26 -0.26 -1.40
C ARG A 73 -17.13 -0.17 -2.90
N LEU A 74 -16.83 -1.29 -3.56
CA LEU A 74 -16.92 -1.37 -5.02
C LEU A 74 -18.39 -1.33 -5.48
N GLU A 75 -18.62 -0.74 -6.65
CA GLU A 75 -19.95 -0.77 -7.29
C GLU A 75 -20.35 -2.19 -7.70
N SER A 76 -19.36 -3.02 -8.07
CA SER A 76 -19.53 -4.41 -8.48
C SER A 76 -18.54 -5.32 -7.77
N ASP A 77 -18.78 -6.63 -7.82
CA ASP A 77 -17.87 -7.66 -7.29
C ASP A 77 -16.71 -7.98 -8.26
N ALA A 78 -16.47 -7.13 -9.26
CA ALA A 78 -15.37 -7.32 -10.19
C ALA A 78 -14.02 -7.21 -9.45
N GLU A 79 -13.14 -8.16 -9.71
CA GLU A 79 -11.77 -8.08 -9.20
C GLU A 79 -11.03 -6.90 -9.87
N PRO A 80 -10.39 -6.01 -9.10
CA PRO A 80 -9.62 -4.90 -9.67
C PRO A 80 -8.51 -5.40 -10.58
N VAL A 81 -8.46 -4.90 -11.81
CA VAL A 81 -7.37 -5.17 -12.75
C VAL A 81 -6.35 -4.04 -12.66
N LEU A 82 -5.08 -4.39 -12.44
CA LEU A 82 -3.98 -3.44 -12.54
C LEU A 82 -3.58 -3.28 -14.01
N LEU A 83 -3.67 -2.06 -14.51
CA LEU A 83 -3.20 -1.69 -15.83
C LEU A 83 -1.71 -1.34 -15.74
N ARG A 84 -0.90 -1.91 -16.64
CA ARG A 84 0.55 -1.68 -16.68
C ARG A 84 0.90 -0.77 -17.84
N PHE A 85 1.37 0.43 -17.52
CA PHE A 85 1.82 1.44 -18.48
C PHE A 85 3.31 1.72 -18.26
N GLY A 86 4.15 0.97 -18.96
CA GLY A 86 5.60 1.04 -18.76
C GLY A 86 5.98 0.65 -17.34
N PHE A 87 6.48 1.63 -16.56
CA PHE A 87 6.88 1.43 -15.16
C PHE A 87 5.76 1.74 -14.15
N ALA A 88 4.60 2.21 -14.59
CA ALA A 88 3.46 2.51 -13.73
C ALA A 88 2.47 1.33 -13.68
N GLU A 89 2.01 1.01 -12.48
CA GLU A 89 0.83 0.18 -12.25
C GLU A 89 -0.32 1.11 -11.85
N GLU A 90 -1.34 1.19 -12.69
CA GLU A 90 -2.51 2.04 -12.51
C GLU A 90 -3.73 1.20 -12.17
N ALA A 91 -4.62 1.75 -11.35
CA ALA A 91 -5.93 1.14 -11.15
C ALA A 91 -6.77 1.23 -12.43
N ASP A 92 -7.68 0.27 -12.65
CA ASP A 92 -8.65 0.36 -13.74
C ASP A 92 -9.50 1.64 -13.59
N PRO A 93 -9.42 2.60 -14.55
CA PRO A 93 -10.15 3.86 -14.46
C PRO A 93 -11.67 3.70 -14.56
N ASN A 94 -12.15 2.53 -15.00
CA ASN A 94 -13.59 2.23 -15.06
C ASN A 94 -14.11 1.58 -13.78
N LEU A 95 -13.22 1.13 -12.88
CA LEU A 95 -13.63 0.55 -11.61
C LEU A 95 -14.15 1.66 -10.70
N LYS A 96 -15.45 1.59 -10.36
CA LYS A 96 -16.09 2.58 -9.52
C LYS A 96 -16.08 2.17 -8.06
N VAL A 97 -15.69 3.12 -7.22
CA VAL A 97 -15.80 3.05 -5.77
C VAL A 97 -16.97 3.94 -5.33
N LEU A 98 -17.93 3.35 -4.64
CA LEU A 98 -19.02 4.06 -4.00
C LEU A 98 -18.54 4.55 -2.64
N VAL A 99 -18.68 5.86 -2.41
CA VAL A 99 -18.17 6.54 -1.22
C VAL A 99 -19.32 7.24 -0.51
N LYS A 100 -19.49 6.97 0.79
CA LYS A 100 -20.46 7.62 1.66
C LYS A 100 -19.74 8.25 2.84
N ARG A 101 -20.00 9.53 3.14
CA ARG A 101 -19.47 10.18 4.34
C ARG A 101 -20.14 9.59 5.59
N ARG A 102 -19.33 9.25 6.60
CA ARG A 102 -19.76 8.77 7.91
C ARG A 102 -20.21 9.92 8.81
N GLU A 103 -21.00 9.59 9.82
CA GLU A 103 -21.13 10.46 10.99
C GLU A 103 -19.83 10.35 11.79
N GLU A 104 -19.26 11.50 12.17
CA GLU A 104 -17.96 11.54 12.81
C GLU A 104 -18.07 11.04 14.26
N GLU A 105 -17.48 9.88 14.55
CA GLU A 105 -17.44 9.29 15.90
C GLU A 105 -16.41 9.99 16.81
N ILE A 106 -15.45 10.69 16.20
CA ILE A 106 -14.36 11.40 16.88
C ILE A 106 -14.22 12.77 16.20
N ALA A 107 -14.36 13.85 16.98
CA ALA A 107 -13.99 15.19 16.54
C ALA A 107 -12.46 15.32 16.59
N LEU A 108 -11.83 15.49 15.43
CA LEU A 108 -10.39 15.70 15.27
C LEU A 108 -10.03 17.19 15.38
#